data_AF-Q9ZH22-F1
#
_entry.id   AF-Q9ZH22-F1
#
_cell.length_a   1.000
_cell.length_b   1.000
_cell.length_c   1.000
_cell.angle_alpha   90.00
_cell.angle_beta   90.00
_cell.angle_gamma   90.00
#
_symmetry.space_group_name_H-M   'P 1'
#
loop_
_entity.id
_entity.type
_entity.pdbx_description
1 polymer ?
#
loop_
_entity_poly.entity_id
_entity_poly.type
_entity_poly.pdbx_seq_one_letter_code
_entity_poly.pdbx_strand_id
1 'polypeptide(L)'
;AQFQAAIKGLEIGQQTIDIARGVLVDGRPQAEFVASLGLTKGAVSQAVSRVWAAAGEVLPQGFARVTAVLPEHQAFIVKRWEA
;
A
#
# COMPACT_ATOMS: atom_id res chain seq x y z
N ALA A 1 6.09 -11.05 -8.18
CA ALA A 1 5.20 -10.74 -9.33
C ALA A 1 4.23 -9.59 -9.03
N GLN A 2 3.52 -9.60 -7.89
CA GLN A 2 2.52 -8.57 -7.55
C GLN A 2 3.08 -7.15 -7.42
N PHE A 3 4.26 -6.97 -6.81
CA PHE A 3 4.89 -5.65 -6.69
C PHE A 3 5.20 -5.01 -8.05
N GLN A 4 5.69 -5.79 -9.01
CA GLN A 4 5.97 -5.31 -10.38
C GLN A 4 4.69 -4.90 -11.12
N ALA A 5 3.60 -5.66 -10.91
CA ALA A 5 2.30 -5.29 -11.46
C ALA A 5 1.79 -3.99 -10.83
N ALA A 6 1.95 -3.82 -9.50
CA ALA A 6 1.53 -2.62 -8.79
C ALA A 6 2.24 -1.34 -9.25
N ILE A 7 3.53 -1.41 -9.56
CA ILE A 7 4.30 -0.25 -10.05
C ILE A 7 4.16 -0.02 -11.57
N LYS A 8 3.55 -0.96 -12.30
CA LYS A 8 3.39 -0.86 -13.75
C LYS A 8 2.37 0.24 -14.06
N GLY A 9 2.85 1.37 -14.60
CA GLY A 9 2.02 2.53 -14.95
C GLY A 9 1.93 3.60 -13.85
N LEU A 10 2.62 3.41 -12.72
CA LEU A 10 2.79 4.49 -11.73
C LEU A 10 3.92 5.43 -12.16
N GLU A 11 3.63 6.73 -12.23
CA GLU A 11 4.67 7.76 -12.38
C GLU A 11 5.33 8.05 -11.02
N ILE A 12 6.29 7.20 -10.66
CA ILE A 12 7.07 7.32 -9.43
C ILE A 12 8.57 7.19 -9.71
N GLY A 13 9.38 7.95 -8.96
CA GLY A 13 10.84 7.88 -9.07
C GLY A 13 11.42 6.60 -8.46
N GLN A 14 12.66 6.27 -8.84
CA GLN A 14 13.36 5.07 -8.39
C GLN A 14 13.46 4.97 -6.86
N GLN A 15 13.72 6.08 -6.17
CA GLN A 15 13.77 6.12 -4.71
C GLN A 15 12.47 5.65 -4.05
N THR A 16 11.31 6.02 -4.61
CA THR A 16 10.00 5.55 -4.13
C THR A 16 9.83 4.05 -4.35
N ILE A 17 10.28 3.55 -5.50
CA ILE A 17 10.26 2.12 -5.83
C ILE A 17 11.12 1.33 -4.84
N ASP A 18 12.31 1.83 -4.52
CA ASP A 18 13.26 1.15 -3.62
C ASP A 18 12.74 1.13 -2.18
N ILE A 19 12.21 2.25 -1.68
CA ILE A 19 11.56 2.32 -0.36
C ILE A 19 10.37 1.36 -0.30
N ALA A 20 9.48 1.42 -1.29
CA ALA A 20 8.29 0.58 -1.30
C ALA A 20 8.63 -0.90 -1.40
N ARG A 21 9.66 -1.28 -2.18
CA ARG A 21 10.12 -2.67 -2.26
C ARG A 21 10.70 -3.13 -0.92
N GLY A 22 11.59 -2.32 -0.34
CA GLY A 22 12.21 -2.62 0.94
C GLY A 22 11.18 -2.86 2.04
N VAL A 23 10.12 -2.06 2.07
CA VAL A 23 9.07 -2.19 3.09
C VAL A 23 8.06 -3.30 2.77
N LEU A 24 7.50 -3.32 1.56
CA LEU A 24 6.38 -4.20 1.21
C LEU A 24 6.80 -5.60 0.76
N VAL A 25 8.03 -5.78 0.28
CA VAL A 25 8.56 -7.06 -0.20
C VAL A 25 9.60 -7.61 0.75
N ASP A 26 10.57 -6.79 1.16
CA ASP A 26 11.67 -7.25 2.01
C ASP A 26 11.34 -7.18 3.51
N GLY A 27 10.19 -6.59 3.89
CA GLY A 27 9.70 -6.52 5.27
C GLY A 27 10.50 -5.57 6.17
N ARG A 28 11.32 -4.69 5.59
CA ARG A 28 12.14 -3.73 6.36
C ARG A 28 11.27 -2.63 6.96
N PRO A 29 11.56 -2.17 8.19
CA PRO A 29 10.79 -1.13 8.83
C PRO A 29 10.98 0.22 8.14
N GLN A 30 9.89 1.00 7.98
CA GLN A 30 9.94 2.35 7.39
C GLN A 30 10.93 3.29 8.11
N ALA A 31 11.12 3.09 9.42
CA ALA A 31 12.07 3.87 10.22
C ALA A 31 13.53 3.74 9.73
N GLU A 32 13.89 2.61 9.14
CA GLU A 32 15.23 2.39 8.58
C GLU A 32 15.48 3.31 7.36
N PHE A 33 14.45 3.51 6.53
CA PHE A 33 14.52 4.41 5.36
C PHE A 33 14.49 5.89 5.76
N VAL A 34 13.80 6.23 6.85
CA VAL A 34 13.84 7.58 7.45
C VAL A 34 15.27 7.93 7.84
N ALA A 35 15.94 7.02 8.58
CA ALA A 35 17.31 7.25 9.05
C ALA A 35 18.34 7.22 7.93
N SER A 36 18.26 6.25 7.00
CA SER A 36 19.28 6.06 5.95
C SER A 36 19.20 7.09 4.81
N LEU A 37 18.00 7.61 4.51
CA LEU A 37 17.79 8.56 3.41
C LEU A 37 17.59 10.01 3.89
N GLY A 38 17.57 10.25 5.21
CA GLY A 38 17.33 11.57 5.77
C GLY A 38 15.92 12.13 5.47
N LEU A 39 14.96 11.25 5.21
CA LEU A 39 13.59 11.61 4.86
C LEU A 39 12.71 11.75 6.10
N THR A 40 11.59 12.48 5.97
CA THR A 40 10.59 12.50 7.04
C THR A 40 9.80 11.19 7.08
N LYS A 41 9.25 10.84 8.25
CA LYS A 41 8.32 9.71 8.41
C LYS A 41 7.14 9.79 7.43
N GLY A 42 6.62 11.00 7.21
CA GLY A 42 5.52 11.25 6.27
C GLY A 42 5.90 10.95 4.82
N ALA A 43 7.09 11.35 4.38
CA ALA A 43 7.56 11.09 3.02
C ALA A 43 7.72 9.58 2.75
N VAL A 44 8.30 8.84 3.70
CA VAL A 44 8.43 7.38 3.59
C VAL A 44 7.06 6.70 3.61
N SER A 45 6.17 7.10 4.51
CA SER A 45 4.80 6.56 4.58
C SER A 45 4.03 6.80 3.28
N GLN A 46 4.15 7.99 2.69
CA GLN A 46 3.53 8.31 1.40
C GLN A 46 4.10 7.46 0.27
N ALA A 47 5.42 7.27 0.20
CA ALA A 47 6.06 6.43 -0.80
C ALA A 47 5.52 5.00 -0.79
N VAL A 48 5.43 4.40 0.41
CA VAL A 48 4.88 3.05 0.60
C VAL A 48 3.39 3.00 0.25
N SER A 49 2.61 3.98 0.74
CA SER A 49 1.16 4.04 0.54
C SER A 49 0.80 4.16 -0.94
N ARG A 50 1.59 4.87 -1.74
CA ARG A 50 1.36 5.03 -3.18
C ARG A 50 1.39 3.70 -3.93
N VAL A 51 2.40 2.87 -3.64
CA VAL A 51 2.53 1.54 -4.28
C VAL A 51 1.50 0.57 -3.73
N TRP A 52 1.21 0.63 -2.43
CA TRP A 52 0.16 -0.20 -1.82
C TRP A 52 -1.22 0.08 -2.40
N ALA A 53 -1.57 1.36 -2.59
CA ALA A 53 -2.84 1.76 -3.20
C ALA A 53 -3.00 1.17 -4.61
N ALA A 54 -1.95 1.29 -5.44
CA ALA A 54 -1.94 0.75 -6.80
C ALA A 54 -1.99 -0.79 -6.84
N ALA A 55 -1.29 -1.47 -5.91
CA ALA A 55 -1.42 -2.92 -5.76
C ALA A 55 -2.86 -3.33 -5.47
N GLY A 56 -3.56 -2.50 -4.70
CA GLY A 56 -4.95 -2.69 -4.35
C GLY A 56 -5.95 -2.57 -5.52
N GLU A 57 -5.57 -1.94 -6.63
CA GLU A 57 -6.42 -1.92 -7.83
C GLU A 57 -6.41 -3.27 -8.57
N VAL A 58 -5.42 -4.12 -8.30
CA VAL A 58 -5.35 -5.49 -8.81
C VAL A 58 -6.21 -6.39 -7.91
N LEU A 59 -7.51 -6.46 -8.22
CA LEU A 59 -8.46 -7.29 -7.50
C LEU A 59 -8.54 -8.71 -8.11
N PRO A 60 -8.78 -9.76 -7.30
CA PRO A 60 -9.08 -11.08 -7.82
C PRO A 60 -10.30 -11.03 -8.76
N GLN A 61 -10.35 -11.95 -9.73
CA GLN A 61 -11.47 -12.00 -10.66
C GLN A 61 -12.79 -12.18 -9.89
N GLY A 62 -13.76 -11.32 -10.18
CA GLY A 62 -15.08 -11.32 -9.52
C GLY A 62 -15.15 -10.52 -8.22
N PHE A 63 -14.06 -9.88 -7.78
CA PHE A 63 -14.03 -9.03 -6.59
C PHE A 63 -14.05 -7.54 -6.96
N ALA A 64 -14.63 -6.72 -6.08
CA ALA A 64 -14.70 -5.27 -6.22
C ALA A 64 -14.24 -4.59 -4.92
N ARG A 65 -13.56 -3.44 -5.02
CA ARG A 65 -13.26 -2.58 -3.87
C ARG A 65 -14.45 -1.66 -3.62
N VAL A 66 -14.89 -1.60 -2.36
CA VAL A 66 -16.01 -0.75 -1.94
C VAL A 66 -15.57 0.21 -0.84
N THR A 67 -16.03 1.47 -0.92
CA THR A 67 -15.92 2.46 0.15
C THR A 67 -17.33 3.00 0.42
N ALA A 68 -17.84 2.83 1.63
CA ALA A 68 -19.22 3.21 1.97
C ALA A 68 -19.32 3.75 3.40
N VAL A 69 -20.29 4.63 3.65
CA VAL A 69 -20.69 5.06 5.00
C VAL A 69 -21.83 4.16 5.46
N LEU A 70 -21.62 3.42 6.55
CA LEU A 70 -22.55 2.39 7.03
C LEU A 70 -22.87 2.57 8.53
N PRO A 71 -24.07 2.17 8.99
CA PRO A 71 -24.36 2.02 10.41
C PRO A 71 -23.44 0.97 11.07
N GLU A 72 -23.21 1.11 12.38
CA GLU A 72 -22.25 0.28 13.13
C GLU A 72 -22.45 -1.23 12.94
N HIS A 73 -23.69 -1.71 12.99
CA HIS A 73 -24.00 -3.14 12.84
C HIS A 73 -23.64 -3.69 11.45
N GLN A 74 -23.72 -2.89 10.39
CA GLN A 74 -23.33 -3.29 9.04
C GLN A 74 -21.81 -3.23 8.87
N ALA A 75 -21.16 -2.21 9.44
CA ALA A 75 -19.70 -2.11 9.46
C ALA A 75 -19.07 -3.31 10.21
N PHE A 76 -19.70 -3.79 11.29
CA PHE A 76 -19.28 -5.00 11.98
C PHE A 76 -19.30 -6.24 11.07
N ILE A 77 -20.35 -6.40 10.26
CA ILE A 77 -20.46 -7.51 9.31
C ILE A 77 -19.33 -7.44 8.26
N VAL A 78 -19.10 -6.27 7.66
CA VAL A 78 -18.03 -6.07 6.66
C VAL A 78 -16.65 -6.40 7.24
N LYS A 79 -16.35 -5.92 8.46
CA LYS A 79 -15.08 -6.24 9.15
C LYS A 79 -14.89 -7.74 9.39
N ARG A 80 -15.98 -8.49 9.56
CA ARG A 80 -15.93 -9.95 9.71
C ARG A 80 -15.68 -10.69 8.40
N TRP A 81 -15.99 -10.09 7.25
CA TRP A 81 -15.68 -10.67 5.93
C TRP A 81 -14.24 -10.39 5.49
N GLU A 82 -13.61 -9.34 6.03
CA GLU A 82 -12.21 -8.98 5.74
C GLU A 82 -11.17 -9.79 6.54
N ALA A 83 -11.58 -10.41 7.66
CA ALA A 83 -10.72 -11.17 8.57
C ALA A 83 -10.56 -12.64 8.15
#